data_AF-A0A075WSQ7-F1
#
_entry.id   AF-A0A075WSQ7-F1
#
_cell.length_a   1.000
_cell.length_b   1.000
_cell.length_c   1.000
_cell.angle_alpha   90.00
_cell.angle_beta   90.00
_cell.angle_gamma   90.00
#
_symmetry.space_group_name_H-M   'P 1'
#
loop_
_entity.id
_entity.type
_entity.pdbx_description
1 polymer ?
#
loop_
_entity_poly.entity_id
_entity_poly.type
_entity_poly.pdbx_seq_one_letter_code
_entity_poly.pdbx_strand_id
1 'polypeptide(L)'
;MKVRFYDISILPVIFLGSLLVAYSYHKLELAAEDFKCLKCHKGSRSLPNIVKEKNIKTAEELRFYIRKGPKSGLHVTVPEEDLEKAIQYLNLK
;
A
#
# COMPACT_ATOMS: atom_id res chain seq x y z
N MET A 1 -27.09 31.23 -28.04
CA MET A 1 -26.69 29.83 -27.84
C MET A 1 -26.92 29.48 -26.37
N LYS A 2 -27.99 28.74 -26.02
CA LYS A 2 -28.34 28.40 -24.63
C LYS A 2 -27.63 27.09 -24.26
N VAL A 3 -26.46 27.17 -23.65
CA VAL A 3 -25.80 26.01 -23.05
C VAL A 3 -26.65 25.59 -21.84
N ARG A 4 -27.18 24.36 -21.87
CA ARG A 4 -28.01 23.84 -20.79
C ARG A 4 -27.10 23.52 -19.60
N PHE A 5 -27.30 24.24 -18.49
CA PHE A 5 -26.49 24.16 -17.26
C PHE A 5 -26.40 22.75 -16.63
N TYR A 6 -27.25 21.81 -17.03
CA TYR A 6 -27.28 20.44 -16.51
C TYR A 6 -26.08 19.58 -16.96
N ASP A 7 -25.42 19.92 -18.07
CA ASP A 7 -24.29 19.13 -18.59
C ASP A 7 -22.98 19.37 -17.82
N ILE A 8 -22.85 20.51 -17.14
CA ILE A 8 -21.62 20.90 -16.41
C ILE A 8 -21.53 20.18 -15.06
N SER A 9 -22.67 19.80 -14.47
CA SER A 9 -22.75 19.18 -13.14
C SER A 9 -22.43 17.67 -13.14
N ILE A 10 -22.52 17.00 -14.29
CA ILE A 10 -22.36 15.53 -14.40
C ILE A 10 -20.88 15.16 -14.55
N LEU A 11 -20.11 15.99 -15.27
CA LEU A 11 -18.67 15.81 -15.50
C LEU A 11 -17.83 15.63 -14.21
N PRO A 12 -17.99 16.46 -13.16
CA PRO A 12 -17.21 16.28 -11.92
C PRO A 12 -17.58 14.98 -11.18
N VAL A 13 -18.83 14.52 -11.28
CA VAL A 13 -19.29 13.28 -10.64
C VAL A 13 -18.69 12.05 -11.34
N ILE A 14 -18.67 12.05 -12.69
CA ILE A 14 -18.04 10.97 -13.47
C ILE A 14 -16.53 10.93 -13.21
N PHE A 15 -15.87 12.10 -13.14
CA PHE A 15 -14.44 12.18 -12.88
C PHE A 15 -14.08 11.66 -11.47
N LEU A 16 -14.84 12.05 -10.45
CA LEU A 16 -14.63 11.58 -9.08
C LEU A 16 -14.88 10.07 -8.95
N GLY A 17 -15.92 9.56 -9.61
CA GLY A 17 -16.21 8.13 -9.67
C GLY A 17 -15.09 7.32 -10.30
N SER A 18 -14.54 7.81 -11.42
CA SER A 18 -13.43 7.17 -12.14
C SER A 18 -12.17 7.09 -11.27
N LEU A 19 -11.89 8.15 -10.50
CA LEU A 19 -10.72 8.22 -9.62
C LEU A 19 -10.82 7.23 -8.45
N LEU A 20 -12.00 7.08 -7.86
CA LEU A 20 -12.26 6.12 -6.77
C LEU A 20 -12.14 4.67 -7.25
N VAL A 21 -12.63 4.38 -8.47
CA VAL A 21 -12.49 3.06 -9.08
C VAL A 21 -11.01 2.74 -9.34
N ALA A 22 -10.25 3.67 -9.94
CA ALA A 22 -8.82 3.48 -10.18
C ALA A 22 -8.03 3.24 -8.87
N TYR A 23 -8.31 4.00 -7.81
CA TYR A 23 -7.69 3.79 -6.50
C TYR A 23 -8.01 2.40 -5.91
N SER A 24 -9.25 1.94 -6.09
CA SER A 24 -9.69 0.63 -5.60
C SER A 24 -9.03 -0.52 -6.38
N TYR A 25 -8.91 -0.39 -7.70
CA TYR A 25 -8.18 -1.35 -8.55
C TYR A 25 -6.71 -1.44 -8.16
N HIS A 26 -6.05 -0.31 -7.94
CA HIS A 26 -4.64 -0.28 -7.55
C HIS A 26 -4.39 -0.97 -6.19
N LYS A 27 -5.33 -0.84 -5.24
CA LYS A 27 -5.28 -1.59 -3.97
C LYS A 27 -5.48 -3.09 -4.16
N LEU A 28 -6.37 -3.50 -5.05
CA LEU A 28 -6.63 -4.90 -5.36
C LEU A 28 -5.43 -5.55 -6.06
N GLU A 29 -4.78 -4.84 -6.98
CA GLU A 29 -3.59 -5.29 -7.68
C GLU A 29 -2.40 -5.47 -6.72
N LEU A 30 -2.15 -4.50 -5.83
CA LEU A 30 -1.16 -4.63 -4.76
C LEU A 30 -1.48 -5.78 -3.77
N ALA A 31 -2.75 -6.08 -3.55
CA ALA A 31 -3.16 -7.24 -2.74
C ALA A 31 -3.00 -8.57 -3.49
N ALA A 32 -2.96 -8.55 -4.83
CA ALA A 32 -2.70 -9.70 -5.68
C ALA A 32 -1.20 -9.93 -5.94
N GLU A 33 -0.33 -8.95 -5.65
CA GLU A 33 1.12 -9.09 -5.81
C GLU A 33 1.74 -10.03 -4.74
N ASP A 34 2.29 -11.16 -5.19
CA ASP A 34 2.99 -12.15 -4.37
C ASP A 34 4.47 -11.79 -4.15
N PHE A 35 4.76 -10.88 -3.22
CA PHE A 35 6.14 -10.56 -2.81
C PHE A 35 6.58 -11.34 -1.56
N LYS A 36 7.90 -11.50 -1.37
CA LYS A 36 8.48 -12.43 -0.39
C LYS A 36 7.99 -12.20 1.04
N CYS A 37 7.67 -10.96 1.42
CA CYS A 37 7.15 -10.67 2.76
C CYS A 37 5.78 -11.31 3.02
N LEU A 38 4.86 -11.31 2.04
CA LEU A 38 3.53 -11.93 2.18
C LEU A 38 3.58 -13.46 2.25
N LYS A 39 4.66 -14.08 1.72
CA LYS A 39 4.89 -15.53 1.84
C LYS A 39 5.12 -15.95 3.29
N CYS A 40 5.82 -15.11 4.06
CA CYS A 40 6.20 -15.37 5.45
C CYS A 40 5.22 -14.76 6.48
N HIS A 41 4.59 -13.62 6.16
CA HIS A 41 3.77 -12.85 7.10
C HIS A 41 2.28 -13.01 6.82
N LYS A 42 1.63 -13.93 7.53
CA LYS A 42 0.21 -14.31 7.35
C LYS A 42 -0.56 -14.32 8.68
N GLY A 43 -1.89 -14.24 8.60
CA GLY A 43 -2.79 -14.35 9.76
C GLY A 43 -2.47 -13.32 10.84
N SER A 44 -2.25 -13.78 12.08
CA SER A 44 -1.90 -12.92 13.22
C SER A 44 -0.56 -12.20 13.02
N ARG A 45 0.36 -12.75 12.22
CA ARG A 45 1.67 -12.16 11.88
C ARG A 45 1.69 -11.48 10.52
N SER A 46 0.53 -11.07 10.01
CA SER A 46 0.45 -10.29 8.76
C SER A 46 1.17 -8.95 8.90
N LEU A 47 1.61 -8.38 7.76
CA LEU A 47 2.29 -7.09 7.75
C LEU A 47 1.47 -5.97 8.42
N PRO A 48 0.15 -5.80 8.17
CA PRO A 48 -0.62 -4.75 8.83
C PRO A 48 -0.68 -4.91 10.36
N ASN A 49 -0.75 -6.14 10.84
CA ASN A 49 -0.77 -6.42 12.28
C ASN A 49 0.57 -6.08 12.92
N ILE A 50 1.69 -6.46 12.29
CA ILE A 50 3.03 -6.16 12.80
C ILE A 50 3.28 -4.65 12.82
N VAL A 51 2.93 -3.95 11.75
CA VAL A 51 3.07 -2.49 11.66
C VAL A 51 2.25 -1.80 12.74
N LYS A 52 1.01 -2.25 12.97
CA LYS A 52 0.16 -1.74 14.05
C LYS A 52 0.74 -2.04 15.44
N GLU A 53 1.19 -3.27 15.68
CA GLU A 53 1.77 -3.70 16.97
C GLU A 53 3.06 -2.93 17.29
N LYS A 54 3.90 -2.69 16.28
CA LYS A 54 5.17 -1.95 16.43
C LYS A 54 5.02 -0.45 16.26
N ASN A 55 3.81 0.04 16.00
CA ASN A 55 3.49 1.44 15.77
C ASN A 55 4.38 2.09 14.70
N ILE A 56 4.64 1.37 13.61
CA ILE A 56 5.42 1.84 12.45
C ILE A 56 4.50 2.73 11.61
N LYS A 57 4.95 3.94 11.29
CA LYS A 57 4.17 4.98 10.61
C LYS A 57 4.80 5.45 9.30
N THR A 58 6.11 5.28 9.12
CA THR A 58 6.82 5.74 7.92
C THR A 58 7.59 4.62 7.23
N ALA A 59 7.91 4.85 5.96
CA ALA A 59 8.75 3.95 5.18
C ALA A 59 10.14 3.77 5.81
N GLU A 60 10.75 4.84 6.33
CA GLU A 60 12.08 4.80 6.97
C GLU A 60 12.09 3.94 8.22
N GLU A 61 11.02 4.03 9.03
CA GLU A 61 10.87 3.19 10.21
C GLU A 61 10.80 1.71 9.81
N LEU A 62 10.01 1.37 8.79
CA LEU A 62 9.95 0.00 8.29
C LEU A 62 11.31 -0.48 7.79
N ARG A 63 12.02 0.33 6.99
CA ARG A 63 13.38 0.03 6.51
C ARG A 63 14.34 -0.21 7.68
N PHE A 64 14.26 0.63 8.71
CA PHE A 64 15.07 0.47 9.91
C PHE A 64 14.79 -0.87 10.59
N TYR A 65 13.52 -1.24 10.80
CA TYR A 65 13.18 -2.53 11.41
C TYR A 65 13.67 -3.73 10.59
N ILE A 66 13.57 -3.66 9.27
CA ILE A 66 13.98 -4.74 8.38
C ILE A 66 15.50 -4.87 8.30
N ARG A 67 16.25 -3.76 8.24
CA ARG A 67 17.70 -3.77 8.04
C ARG A 67 18.51 -3.74 9.32
N LYS A 68 18.00 -3.12 10.38
CA LYS A 68 18.73 -2.85 11.64
C LYS A 68 17.97 -3.27 12.90
N GLY A 69 16.70 -3.68 12.77
CA GLY A 69 15.89 -4.12 13.90
C GLY A 69 16.35 -5.45 14.51
N PRO A 70 15.75 -5.87 15.63
CA PRO A 70 16.17 -7.06 16.39
C PRO A 70 16.05 -8.38 15.61
N LYS A 71 15.30 -8.40 14.50
CA LYS A 71 15.14 -9.55 13.61
C LYS A 71 15.69 -9.32 12.20
N SER A 72 16.53 -8.31 12.02
CA SER A 72 17.10 -7.97 10.70
C SER A 72 17.87 -9.13 10.06
N GLY A 73 18.49 -9.98 10.88
CA GLY A 73 19.17 -11.20 10.43
C GLY A 73 18.28 -12.14 9.59
N LEU A 74 16.96 -12.13 9.79
CA LEU A 74 16.02 -12.94 9.00
C LEU A 74 15.69 -12.32 7.64
N HIS A 75 16.03 -11.05 7.43
CA HIS A 75 15.68 -10.28 6.25
C HIS A 75 16.88 -9.84 5.42
N VAL A 76 18.09 -10.35 5.71
CA VAL A 76 19.34 -9.99 5.01
C VAL A 76 19.23 -10.20 3.51
N THR A 77 18.49 -11.23 3.07
CA THR A 77 18.29 -11.58 1.66
C THR A 77 17.00 -11.05 1.06
N VAL A 78 16.29 -10.15 1.76
CA VAL A 78 15.11 -9.49 1.18
C VAL A 78 15.62 -8.37 0.28
N PRO A 79 15.35 -8.42 -1.04
CA PRO A 79 15.78 -7.37 -1.95
C PRO A 79 15.01 -6.06 -1.67
N GLU A 80 15.58 -4.92 -2.06
CA GLU A 80 14.91 -3.62 -1.86
C GLU A 80 13.57 -3.55 -2.61
N GLU A 81 13.45 -4.21 -3.77
CA GLU A 81 12.19 -4.26 -4.54
C GLU A 81 11.02 -4.84 -3.74
N ASP A 82 11.25 -5.90 -2.96
CA ASP A 82 10.22 -6.51 -2.11
C ASP A 82 9.89 -5.60 -0.92
N LEU A 83 10.86 -4.82 -0.45
CA LEU A 83 10.66 -3.83 0.61
C LEU A 83 9.82 -2.65 0.11
N GLU A 84 10.05 -2.18 -1.12
CA GLU A 84 9.20 -1.15 -1.75
C GLU A 84 7.76 -1.64 -1.90
N LYS A 85 7.57 -2.87 -2.37
CA LYS A 85 6.23 -3.47 -2.45
C LYS A 85 5.57 -3.55 -1.08
N ALA A 86 6.32 -3.90 -0.03
CA ALA A 86 5.82 -3.88 1.34
C ALA A 86 5.37 -2.49 1.78
N ILE A 87 6.18 -1.46 1.50
CA ILE A 87 5.90 -0.05 1.83
C ILE A 87 4.62 0.42 1.13
N GLN A 88 4.50 0.14 -0.17
CA GLN A 88 3.33 0.47 -0.98
C GLN A 88 2.08 -0.27 -0.48
N TYR A 89 2.19 -1.58 -0.23
CA TYR A 89 1.12 -2.42 0.30
C TYR A 89 0.60 -1.89 1.65
N LEU A 90 1.51 -1.45 2.52
CA LEU A 90 1.18 -0.87 3.83
C LEU A 90 0.74 0.59 3.77
N ASN A 91 0.84 1.23 2.61
CA ASN A 91 0.55 2.65 2.41
C ASN A 91 1.30 3.55 3.41
N LEU A 92 2.58 3.25 3.62
CA LEU A 92 3.46 4.06 4.45
C LEU A 92 3.98 5.25 3.64
N LYS A 93 4.07 6.41 4.31
CA LYS A 93 4.57 7.66 3.72
C LYS A 93 6.08 7.74 3.78
#